data_AF-A0A442SFE4-F1
#
_entry.id   AF-A0A442SFE4-F1
#
_cell.length_a   1.000
_cell.length_b   1.000
_cell.length_c   1.000
_cell.angle_alpha   90.00
_cell.angle_beta   90.00
_cell.angle_gamma   90.00
#
_symmetry.space_group_name_H-M   'P 1'
#
loop_
_entity.id
_entity.type
_entity.pdbx_description
1 polymer ?
#
loop_
_entity_poly.entity_id
_entity_poly.type
_entity_poly.pdbx_seq_one_letter_code
_entity_poly.pdbx_strand_id
1 'polypeptide(L)'
;MTYEVSFPNGKRQDFSEIDLFVRPWNAPEDPAEILAAGGAESQFLHDRRQSAIGPLRALTSASQGLTSLLSAGIDFVPHQVAAVRRVLSDPIQRYLLADEVGLGKTIEAGLIIRQHLIDNAETRVLIAAPAKLCEQWRRELSKKLRLDQFGAPFECCSHEDLARVSRTPDVLVVDEAHHLVGFEDGPMAQSAARLREPRMRRCCCCCRQRRHLAMKQSSSRCSICSIH
;
A
#
# COMPACT_ATOMS: atom_id res chain seq x y z
N MET A 1 -39.34 9.94 -20.62
CA MET A 1 -39.40 9.07 -21.81
C MET A 1 -40.16 7.78 -21.47
N THR A 2 -40.53 6.96 -22.46
CA THR A 2 -41.10 5.61 -22.26
C THR A 2 -40.07 4.57 -22.70
N TYR A 3 -39.92 3.50 -21.92
CA TYR A 3 -38.98 2.41 -22.17
C TYR A 3 -39.73 1.08 -22.29
N GLU A 4 -39.45 0.33 -23.36
CA GLU A 4 -39.93 -1.05 -23.49
C GLU A 4 -39.06 -1.97 -22.62
N VAL A 5 -39.66 -2.62 -21.62
CA VAL A 5 -38.97 -3.55 -20.72
C VAL A 5 -39.35 -4.98 -21.10
N SER A 6 -38.33 -5.80 -21.41
CA SER A 6 -38.51 -7.22 -21.67
C SER A 6 -38.18 -8.04 -20.42
N PHE A 7 -39.15 -8.79 -19.92
CA PHE A 7 -39.01 -9.62 -18.72
C PHE A 7 -38.46 -11.01 -19.05
N PRO A 8 -37.81 -11.69 -18.08
CA PRO A 8 -37.27 -13.05 -18.27
C PRO A 8 -38.31 -14.12 -18.64
N ASN A 9 -39.60 -13.86 -18.38
CA ASN A 9 -40.71 -14.74 -18.75
C ASN A 9 -41.21 -14.52 -20.20
N GLY A 10 -40.53 -13.69 -20.98
CA GLY A 10 -40.87 -13.38 -22.38
C GLY A 10 -41.93 -12.29 -22.56
N LYS A 11 -42.48 -11.72 -21.48
CA LYS A 11 -43.41 -10.57 -21.58
C LYS A 11 -42.64 -9.29 -21.89
N ARG A 12 -43.27 -8.40 -22.67
CA ARG A 12 -42.80 -7.04 -22.93
C ARG A 12 -43.86 -6.05 -22.49
N GLN A 13 -43.44 -4.98 -21.84
CA GLN A 13 -44.34 -3.93 -21.37
C GLN A 13 -43.61 -2.59 -21.35
N ASP A 14 -44.33 -1.54 -21.73
CA ASP A 14 -43.81 -0.17 -21.70
C ASP A 14 -43.98 0.45 -20.31
N PHE A 15 -42.93 1.11 -19.83
CA PHE A 15 -42.93 1.85 -18.57
C PHE A 15 -42.52 3.30 -18.80
N SER A 16 -43.14 4.22 -18.06
CA SER A 16 -42.65 5.59 -17.99
C SER A 16 -41.33 5.63 -17.24
N GLU A 17 -40.44 6.55 -17.59
CA GLU A 17 -39.16 6.77 -16.92
C GLU A 17 -39.32 7.02 -15.41
N ILE A 18 -40.42 7.67 -15.00
CA ILE A 18 -40.73 7.91 -13.57
C ILE A 18 -41.11 6.64 -12.82
N ASP A 19 -41.52 5.59 -13.53
CA ASP A 19 -41.91 4.29 -12.96
C ASP A 19 -40.74 3.29 -12.96
N LEU A 20 -39.59 3.67 -13.54
CA LEU A 20 -38.39 2.84 -13.61
C LEU A 20 -37.45 3.14 -12.44
N PHE A 21 -37.38 2.20 -11.50
CA PHE A 21 -36.42 2.25 -10.41
C PHE A 21 -35.13 1.54 -10.84
N VAL A 22 -34.11 2.31 -11.20
CA VAL A 22 -32.77 1.79 -11.45
C VAL A 22 -32.01 1.74 -10.13
N ARG A 23 -31.45 0.57 -9.81
CA ARG A 23 -30.60 0.45 -8.62
C ARG A 23 -29.40 1.38 -8.78
N PRO A 24 -29.10 2.27 -7.81
CA PRO A 24 -27.92 3.11 -7.89
C PRO A 24 -26.67 2.25 -8.00
N TRP A 25 -25.69 2.71 -8.78
CA TRP A 25 -24.40 2.02 -8.93
C TRP A 25 -23.57 2.04 -7.64
N ASN A 26 -23.90 2.97 -6.74
CA ASN A 26 -23.28 3.11 -5.43
C ASN A 26 -24.02 2.27 -4.40
N ALA A 27 -23.30 1.82 -3.37
CA ALA A 27 -23.91 1.15 -2.24
C ALA A 27 -24.94 2.09 -1.57
N PRO A 28 -26.16 1.62 -1.26
CA PRO A 28 -27.11 2.41 -0.48
C PRO A 28 -26.56 2.70 0.91
N GLU A 29 -26.95 3.83 1.49
CA GLU A 29 -26.64 4.16 2.89
C GLU A 29 -27.31 3.15 3.84
N ASP A 30 -28.59 2.84 3.59
CA ASP A 30 -29.32 1.79 4.31
C ASP A 30 -29.88 0.72 3.34
N PRO A 31 -29.35 -0.52 3.38
CA PRO A 31 -29.91 -1.64 2.64
C PRO A 31 -31.38 -1.96 2.97
N ALA A 32 -31.84 -1.63 4.18
CA ALA A 32 -33.22 -1.89 4.61
C ALA A 32 -34.24 -1.04 3.85
N GLU A 33 -33.89 0.21 3.51
CA GLU A 33 -34.75 1.08 2.69
C GLU A 33 -34.91 0.54 1.28
N ILE A 34 -33.85 -0.02 0.68
CA ILE A 34 -33.95 -0.71 -0.62
C ILE A 34 -34.93 -1.88 -0.52
N LEU A 35 -34.81 -2.71 0.53
CA LEU A 35 -35.71 -3.85 0.73
C LEU A 35 -37.16 -3.40 0.96
N ALA A 36 -37.38 -2.35 1.75
CA ALA A 36 -38.70 -1.78 2.02
C ALA A 36 -39.35 -1.21 0.75
N ALA A 37 -38.56 -0.64 -0.16
CA ALA A 37 -38.98 -0.20 -1.49
C ALA A 37 -39.21 -1.36 -2.48
N GLY A 38 -39.09 -2.61 -2.04
CA GLY A 38 -39.23 -3.81 -2.90
C GLY A 38 -38.02 -4.09 -3.78
N GLY A 39 -36.90 -3.41 -3.54
CA GLY A 39 -35.64 -3.64 -4.24
C GLY A 39 -35.02 -4.96 -3.82
N ALA A 40 -35.11 -5.96 -4.69
CA ALA A 40 -34.42 -7.24 -4.53
C ALA A 40 -33.62 -7.56 -5.80
N GLU A 41 -32.52 -8.30 -5.63
CA GLU A 41 -31.83 -8.91 -6.77
C GLU A 41 -32.58 -10.17 -7.23
N SER A 42 -32.54 -10.49 -8.53
CA SER A 42 -33.06 -11.77 -9.01
C SER A 42 -32.18 -12.93 -8.50
N GLN A 43 -32.77 -14.12 -8.31
CA GLN A 43 -32.02 -15.32 -7.91
C GLN A 43 -30.81 -15.57 -8.84
N PHE A 44 -30.98 -15.34 -10.14
CA PHE A 44 -29.90 -15.46 -11.12
C PHE A 44 -28.69 -14.55 -10.82
N LEU A 45 -28.93 -13.28 -10.48
CA LEU A 45 -27.86 -12.33 -10.13
C LEU A 45 -27.29 -12.64 -8.74
N HIS A 46 -28.15 -13.04 -7.80
CA HIS A 46 -27.74 -13.49 -6.48
C HIS A 46 -26.73 -14.63 -6.55
N ASP A 47 -27.07 -15.71 -7.27
CA ASP A 47 -26.23 -16.90 -7.36
C ASP A 47 -24.86 -16.59 -7.99
N ARG A 48 -24.83 -15.73 -9.01
CA ARG A 48 -23.58 -15.28 -9.66
C ARG A 48 -22.75 -14.38 -8.74
N ARG A 49 -23.38 -13.50 -7.98
CA ARG A 49 -22.70 -12.67 -6.99
C ARG A 49 -22.11 -13.54 -5.88
N GLN A 50 -22.88 -14.51 -5.36
CA GLN A 50 -22.40 -15.42 -4.31
C GLN A 50 -21.26 -16.31 -4.79
N SER A 51 -21.35 -16.85 -6.01
CA SER A 51 -20.29 -17.68 -6.59
C SER A 51 -19.00 -16.89 -6.83
N ALA A 52 -19.06 -15.57 -7.03
CA ALA A 52 -17.89 -14.69 -7.10
C ALA A 52 -17.38 -14.25 -5.72
N ILE A 53 -18.27 -13.88 -4.78
CA ILE A 53 -17.90 -13.35 -3.47
C ILE A 53 -17.25 -14.41 -2.59
N GLY A 54 -17.73 -15.65 -2.62
CA GLY A 54 -17.19 -16.74 -1.80
C GLY A 54 -15.67 -16.91 -1.98
N PRO A 55 -15.18 -17.16 -3.21
CA PRO A 55 -13.75 -17.25 -3.50
C PRO A 55 -12.97 -15.97 -3.14
N LEU A 56 -13.51 -14.79 -3.43
CA LEU A 56 -12.84 -13.52 -3.10
C LEU A 56 -12.66 -13.33 -1.59
N ARG A 57 -13.67 -13.71 -0.78
CA ARG A 57 -13.57 -13.71 0.68
C ARG A 57 -12.54 -14.70 1.18
N ALA A 58 -12.52 -15.91 0.63
CA ALA A 58 -11.53 -16.92 0.99
C ALA A 58 -10.11 -16.42 0.69
N LEU A 59 -9.90 -15.80 -0.46
CA LEU A 59 -8.63 -15.22 -0.87
C LEU A 59 -8.19 -14.06 0.06
N THR A 60 -9.11 -13.14 0.37
CA THR A 60 -8.85 -12.01 1.27
C THR A 60 -8.53 -12.49 2.69
N SER A 61 -9.23 -13.51 3.17
CA SER A 61 -8.95 -14.13 4.46
C SER A 61 -7.58 -14.81 4.48
N ALA A 62 -7.21 -15.50 3.40
CA ALA A 62 -5.91 -16.17 3.28
C ALA A 62 -4.76 -15.16 3.22
N SER A 63 -4.95 -14.00 2.59
CA SER A 63 -3.97 -12.91 2.57
C SER A 63 -3.98 -12.03 3.82
N GLN A 64 -4.88 -12.30 4.79
CA GLN A 64 -5.05 -11.47 5.98
C GLN A 64 -5.33 -9.99 5.66
N GLY A 65 -6.07 -9.72 4.57
CA GLY A 65 -6.40 -8.37 4.13
C GLY A 65 -5.29 -7.65 3.33
N LEU A 66 -4.19 -8.33 3.01
CA LEU A 66 -3.11 -7.78 2.19
C LEU A 66 -3.44 -7.84 0.70
N THR A 67 -4.33 -6.95 0.26
CA THR A 67 -4.80 -6.82 -1.13
C THR A 67 -3.67 -6.51 -2.13
N SER A 68 -2.59 -5.87 -1.67
CA SER A 68 -1.43 -5.60 -2.52
C SER A 68 -0.77 -6.89 -3.01
N LEU A 69 -0.65 -7.90 -2.15
CA LEU A 69 -0.12 -9.22 -2.53
C LEU A 69 -1.02 -9.93 -3.54
N LEU A 70 -2.34 -9.83 -3.38
CA LEU A 70 -3.31 -10.49 -4.26
C LEU A 70 -3.38 -9.89 -5.66
N SER A 71 -3.10 -8.59 -5.78
CA SER A 71 -3.29 -7.83 -7.01
C SER A 71 -1.99 -7.43 -7.72
N ALA A 72 -0.84 -7.69 -7.11
CA ALA A 72 0.46 -7.40 -7.72
C ALA A 72 0.74 -8.40 -8.86
N GLY A 73 1.17 -7.89 -10.01
CA GLY A 73 1.47 -8.71 -11.20
C GLY A 73 2.85 -9.36 -11.16
N ILE A 74 3.28 -9.85 -10.00
CA ILE A 74 4.62 -10.41 -9.77
C ILE A 74 4.53 -11.67 -8.91
N ASP A 75 5.48 -12.58 -9.14
CA ASP A 75 5.71 -13.70 -8.23
C ASP A 75 6.58 -13.24 -7.07
N PHE A 76 6.15 -13.54 -5.85
CA PHE A 76 6.86 -13.22 -4.62
C PHE A 76 7.26 -14.50 -3.89
N VAL A 77 8.42 -14.44 -3.23
CA VAL A 77 8.95 -15.55 -2.43
C VAL A 77 8.50 -15.45 -0.96
N PRO A 78 8.44 -16.56 -0.21
CA PRO A 78 7.86 -16.57 1.14
C PRO A 78 8.45 -15.55 2.12
N HIS A 79 9.75 -15.25 2.03
CA HIS A 79 10.37 -14.26 2.91
C HIS A 79 9.89 -12.83 2.62
N GLN A 80 9.67 -12.47 1.36
CA GLN A 80 9.14 -11.16 0.96
C GLN A 80 7.72 -10.97 1.51
N VAL A 81 6.88 -12.00 1.41
CA VAL A 81 5.53 -11.99 2.00
C VAL A 81 5.59 -11.80 3.51
N ALA A 82 6.50 -12.51 4.19
CA ALA A 82 6.66 -12.38 5.63
C ALA A 82 7.14 -10.99 6.05
N ALA A 83 8.06 -10.38 5.31
CA ALA A 83 8.57 -9.03 5.55
C ALA A 83 7.46 -7.98 5.37
N VAL A 84 6.77 -8.00 4.22
CA VAL A 84 5.66 -7.10 3.91
C VAL A 84 4.54 -7.21 4.95
N ARG A 85 4.13 -8.43 5.30
CA ARG A 85 3.12 -8.66 6.33
C ARG A 85 3.54 -8.10 7.67
N ARG A 86 4.79 -8.32 8.07
CA ARG A 86 5.33 -7.82 9.34
C ARG A 86 5.27 -6.30 9.40
N VAL A 87 5.68 -5.63 8.33
CA VAL A 87 5.63 -4.16 8.25
C VAL A 87 4.18 -3.68 8.34
N LEU A 88 3.29 -4.22 7.52
CA LEU A 88 1.90 -3.73 7.42
C LEU A 88 1.05 -4.02 8.66
N SER A 89 1.34 -5.10 9.39
CA SER A 89 0.65 -5.43 10.64
C SER A 89 1.10 -4.61 11.86
N ASP A 90 2.20 -3.86 11.75
CA ASP A 90 2.67 -3.03 12.85
C ASP A 90 1.89 -1.70 12.91
N PRO A 91 1.32 -1.30 14.06
CA PRO A 91 0.70 0.02 14.20
C PRO A 91 1.68 1.18 13.97
N ILE A 92 2.99 0.94 14.11
CA ILE A 92 4.06 1.91 13.89
C ILE A 92 4.99 1.38 12.81
N GLN A 93 4.74 1.79 11.57
CA GLN A 93 5.43 1.28 10.38
C GLN A 93 6.75 2.01 10.14
N ARG A 94 7.76 1.67 10.94
CA ARG A 94 9.08 2.32 10.94
C ARG A 94 10.18 1.25 10.88
N TYR A 95 10.55 0.89 9.66
CA TYR A 95 11.36 -0.30 9.37
C TYR A 95 12.61 0.03 8.57
N LEU A 96 13.68 -0.73 8.83
CA LEU A 96 14.87 -0.76 8.00
C LEU A 96 14.92 -2.12 7.32
N LEU A 97 14.76 -2.14 6.00
CA LEU A 97 14.93 -3.35 5.19
C LEU A 97 16.42 -3.50 4.88
N ALA A 98 17.06 -4.48 5.51
CA ALA A 98 18.51 -4.65 5.48
C ALA A 98 18.93 -6.06 5.04
N ASP A 99 18.12 -6.73 4.21
CA ASP A 99 18.46 -8.07 3.72
C ASP A 99 19.74 -8.04 2.85
N GLU A 100 20.13 -9.15 2.26
CA GLU A 100 21.20 -9.17 1.26
C GLU A 100 20.81 -8.41 -0.03
N VAL A 101 21.83 -7.95 -0.76
CA VAL A 101 21.65 -7.29 -2.07
C VAL A 101 21.04 -8.30 -3.06
N GLY A 102 19.99 -7.91 -3.77
CA GLY A 102 19.33 -8.78 -4.77
C GLY A 102 18.13 -9.59 -4.26
N LEU A 103 17.82 -9.57 -2.96
CA LEU A 103 16.63 -10.26 -2.41
C LEU A 103 15.29 -9.54 -2.70
N GLY A 104 15.31 -8.40 -3.39
CA GLY A 104 14.10 -7.73 -3.84
C GLY A 104 13.49 -6.75 -2.84
N LYS A 105 14.30 -6.04 -2.04
CA LYS A 105 13.82 -4.96 -1.14
C LYS A 105 12.95 -3.92 -1.85
N THR A 106 13.29 -3.59 -3.09
CA THR A 106 12.52 -2.67 -3.93
C THR A 106 11.09 -3.18 -4.15
N ILE A 107 10.94 -4.49 -4.34
CA ILE A 107 9.64 -5.14 -4.49
C ILE A 107 8.89 -5.14 -3.16
N GLU A 108 9.53 -5.49 -2.04
CA GLU A 108 8.92 -5.46 -0.71
C GLU A 108 8.42 -4.06 -0.35
N ALA A 109 9.27 -3.05 -0.48
CA ALA A 109 8.92 -1.65 -0.26
C ALA A 109 7.80 -1.20 -1.20
N GLY A 110 7.85 -1.60 -2.48
CA GLY A 110 6.80 -1.32 -3.43
C GLY A 110 5.46 -1.98 -3.10
N LEU A 111 5.44 -3.19 -2.55
CA LEU A 111 4.23 -3.87 -2.09
C LEU A 111 3.61 -3.18 -0.86
N ILE A 112 4.45 -2.67 0.04
CA ILE A 112 4.03 -1.86 1.19
C ILE A 112 3.39 -0.56 0.69
N ILE A 113 4.06 0.17 -0.21
CA ILE A 113 3.53 1.39 -0.85
C ILE A 113 2.19 1.09 -1.54
N ARG A 114 2.12 0.01 -2.32
CA ARG A 114 0.90 -0.37 -3.04
C ARG A 114 -0.25 -0.64 -2.08
N GLN A 115 -0.01 -1.27 -0.93
CA GLN A 115 -1.06 -1.48 0.06
C GLN A 115 -1.60 -0.14 0.58
N HIS A 116 -0.71 0.80 0.93
CA HIS A 116 -1.14 2.13 1.38
C HIS A 116 -1.98 2.88 0.35
N LEU A 117 -1.65 2.74 -0.94
CA LEU A 117 -2.42 3.35 -2.02
C LEU A 117 -3.77 2.67 -2.29
N ILE A 118 -3.85 1.36 -2.03
CA ILE A 118 -5.13 0.63 -2.06
C ILE A 118 -6.02 1.09 -0.89
N ASP A 119 -5.45 1.25 0.29
CA ASP A 119 -6.18 1.66 1.49
C ASP A 119 -6.61 3.14 1.40
N ASN A 120 -5.76 3.99 0.81
CA ASN A 120 -6.05 5.40 0.54
C ASN A 120 -5.30 5.88 -0.71
N ALA A 121 -6.05 6.12 -1.80
CA ALA A 121 -5.50 6.56 -3.08
C ALA A 121 -4.80 7.93 -3.02
N GLU A 122 -5.14 8.77 -2.04
CA GLU A 122 -4.54 10.09 -1.82
C GLU A 122 -3.22 10.04 -1.02
N THR A 123 -2.73 8.84 -0.66
CA THR A 123 -1.47 8.69 0.09
C THR A 123 -0.31 9.26 -0.71
N ARG A 124 0.44 10.19 -0.12
CA ARG A 124 1.62 10.79 -0.76
C ARG A 124 2.86 10.01 -0.42
N VAL A 125 3.51 9.47 -1.44
CA VAL A 125 4.70 8.63 -1.29
C VAL A 125 5.93 9.37 -1.80
N LEU A 126 6.99 9.42 -1.01
CA LEU A 126 8.30 9.94 -1.41
C LEU A 126 9.35 8.84 -1.36
N ILE A 127 10.15 8.73 -2.41
CA ILE A 127 11.25 7.78 -2.52
C ILE A 127 12.54 8.57 -2.69
N ALA A 128 13.41 8.50 -1.70
CA ALA A 128 14.72 9.11 -1.71
C ALA A 128 15.76 8.03 -2.07
N ALA A 129 16.36 8.13 -3.25
CA ALA A 129 17.36 7.18 -3.74
C ALA A 129 18.52 7.93 -4.42
N PRO A 130 19.68 7.28 -4.63
CA PRO A 130 20.70 7.81 -5.54
C PRO A 130 20.09 8.12 -6.91
N ALA A 131 20.54 9.20 -7.58
CA ALA A 131 19.94 9.70 -8.83
C ALA A 131 19.80 8.60 -9.91
N LYS A 132 20.81 7.72 -10.00
CA LYS A 132 20.82 6.58 -10.93
C LYS A 132 19.70 5.56 -10.66
N LEU A 133 19.30 5.37 -9.40
CA LEU A 133 18.27 4.41 -9.01
C LEU A 133 16.85 4.98 -9.10
N CYS A 134 16.69 6.30 -9.16
CA CYS A 134 15.37 6.93 -9.26
C CYS A 134 14.59 6.45 -10.50
N GLU A 135 15.23 6.32 -11.65
CA GLU A 135 14.59 5.78 -12.86
C GLU A 135 14.25 4.30 -12.74
N GLN A 136 15.09 3.53 -12.05
CA GLN A 136 14.82 2.12 -11.76
C GLN A 136 13.58 1.99 -10.88
N TRP A 137 13.49 2.75 -9.78
CA TRP A 137 12.32 2.79 -8.92
C TRP A 137 11.05 3.13 -9.70
N ARG A 138 11.05 4.21 -10.50
CA ARG A 138 9.90 4.57 -11.35
C ARG A 138 9.49 3.41 -12.26
N ARG A 139 10.45 2.79 -12.94
CA ARG A 139 10.19 1.67 -13.86
C ARG A 139 9.63 0.45 -13.14
N GLU A 140 10.18 0.05 -12.00
CA GLU A 140 9.71 -1.11 -11.25
C GLU A 140 8.33 -0.88 -10.65
N LEU A 141 8.10 0.28 -10.02
CA LEU A 141 6.83 0.63 -9.41
C LEU A 141 5.69 0.77 -10.42
N SER A 142 5.94 1.39 -11.58
CA SER A 142 4.93 1.50 -12.63
C SER A 142 4.73 0.17 -13.37
N LYS A 143 5.79 -0.49 -13.84
CA LYS A 143 5.62 -1.68 -14.70
C LYS A 143 5.25 -2.94 -13.96
N LYS A 144 5.90 -3.22 -12.82
CA LYS A 144 5.69 -4.48 -12.08
C LYS A 144 4.55 -4.35 -11.09
N LEU A 145 4.50 -3.21 -10.39
CA LEU A 145 3.54 -2.98 -9.31
C LEU A 145 2.36 -2.09 -9.71
N ARG A 146 2.26 -1.68 -10.99
CA ARG A 146 1.12 -0.95 -11.57
C ARG A 146 0.66 0.23 -10.71
N LEU A 147 1.60 0.99 -10.15
CA LEU A 147 1.25 2.15 -9.33
C LEU A 147 0.73 3.34 -10.16
N ASP A 148 0.91 3.32 -11.47
CA ASP A 148 0.37 4.30 -12.41
C ASP A 148 -1.16 4.39 -12.38
N GLN A 149 -1.86 3.32 -11.96
CA GLN A 149 -3.31 3.30 -11.80
C GLN A 149 -3.86 4.29 -10.75
N PHE A 150 -3.00 4.84 -9.88
CA PHE A 150 -3.38 5.75 -8.79
C PHE A 150 -3.06 7.23 -9.10
N GLY A 151 -2.91 7.63 -10.37
CA GLY A 151 -2.84 9.06 -10.72
C GLY A 151 -1.59 9.80 -10.23
N ALA A 152 -0.40 9.22 -10.46
CA ALA A 152 0.91 9.71 -10.02
C ALA A 152 1.11 9.71 -8.48
N PRO A 153 1.04 8.54 -7.83
CA PRO A 153 0.99 8.45 -6.36
C PRO A 153 2.34 8.62 -5.65
N PHE A 154 3.45 8.66 -6.39
CA PHE A 154 4.79 8.73 -5.80
C PHE A 154 5.73 9.69 -6.52
N GLU A 155 6.61 10.31 -5.74
CA GLU A 155 7.72 11.12 -6.21
C GLU A 155 9.04 10.41 -5.90
N CYS A 156 9.96 10.36 -6.86
CA CYS A 156 11.34 9.93 -6.60
C CYS A 156 12.26 11.15 -6.65
N CYS A 157 12.98 11.41 -5.57
CA CYS A 157 13.99 12.45 -5.49
C CYS A 157 15.38 11.87 -5.25
N SER A 158 16.41 12.61 -5.68
CA SER A 158 17.76 12.29 -5.28
C SER A 158 17.92 12.54 -3.77
N HIS A 159 18.90 11.89 -3.14
CA HIS A 159 19.25 12.17 -1.74
C HIS A 159 19.67 13.65 -1.51
N GLU A 160 20.26 14.30 -2.52
CA GLU A 160 20.65 15.72 -2.45
C GLU A 160 19.42 16.64 -2.47
N ASP A 161 18.40 16.28 -3.25
CA ASP A 161 17.17 17.06 -3.37
C ASP A 161 16.17 16.80 -2.24
N LEU A 162 16.41 15.80 -1.38
CA LEU A 162 15.55 15.50 -0.23
C LEU A 162 15.36 16.73 0.69
N ALA A 163 16.39 17.58 0.82
CA ALA A 163 16.31 18.82 1.59
C ALA A 163 15.39 19.89 0.96
N ARG A 164 15.11 19.79 -0.35
CA ARG A 164 14.28 20.75 -1.09
C ARG A 164 12.80 20.39 -1.07
N VAL A 165 12.46 19.17 -0.66
CA VAL A 165 11.07 18.72 -0.57
C VAL A 165 10.34 19.53 0.51
N SER A 166 9.30 20.25 0.09
CA SER A 166 8.56 21.19 0.95
C SER A 166 7.39 20.53 1.69
N ARG A 167 6.83 19.45 1.15
CA ARG A 167 5.66 18.76 1.69
C ARG A 167 6.08 17.51 2.44
N THR A 168 5.48 17.28 3.60
CA THR A 168 5.71 16.03 4.36
C THR A 168 4.96 14.89 3.67
N PRO A 169 5.65 13.82 3.24
CA PRO A 169 5.00 12.64 2.68
C PRO A 169 4.33 11.83 3.79
N ASP A 170 3.33 11.04 3.42
CA ASP A 170 2.65 10.11 4.31
C ASP A 170 3.46 8.81 4.42
N VAL A 171 4.11 8.41 3.32
CA VAL A 171 5.07 7.29 3.26
C VAL A 171 6.40 7.80 2.71
N LEU A 172 7.49 7.56 3.45
CA LEU A 172 8.85 7.87 3.02
C LEU A 172 9.68 6.59 2.91
N VAL A 173 10.22 6.34 1.73
CA VAL A 173 11.18 5.27 1.48
C VAL A 173 12.54 5.89 1.22
N VAL A 174 13.56 5.41 1.93
CA VAL A 174 14.93 5.85 1.76
C VAL A 174 15.76 4.65 1.33
N ASP A 175 16.13 4.64 0.05
CA ASP A 175 17.02 3.64 -0.52
C ASP A 175 18.48 4.02 -0.28
N GLU A 176 19.36 3.04 -0.10
CA GLU A 176 20.77 3.25 0.25
C GLU A 176 20.97 4.26 1.40
N ALA A 177 20.15 4.13 2.45
CA ALA A 177 20.12 5.05 3.57
C ALA A 177 21.49 5.28 4.23
N HIS A 178 22.42 4.33 4.10
CA HIS A 178 23.78 4.44 4.62
C HIS A 178 24.57 5.63 4.03
N HIS A 179 24.22 6.13 2.83
CA HIS A 179 24.76 7.38 2.29
C HIS A 179 24.33 8.63 3.07
N LEU A 180 23.23 8.54 3.83
CA LEU A 180 22.68 9.63 4.62
C LEU A 180 23.13 9.58 6.09
N VAL A 181 23.81 8.51 6.53
CA VAL A 181 24.23 8.33 7.91
C VAL A 181 25.72 8.68 8.05
N GLY A 182 26.00 9.92 8.49
CA GLY A 182 27.35 10.50 8.64
C GLY A 182 27.64 11.50 7.51
N PHE A 183 28.11 12.73 7.69
CA PHE A 183 28.83 13.42 8.76
C PHE A 183 28.24 14.83 8.94
N GLU A 184 28.48 15.47 10.08
CA GLU A 184 27.97 16.82 10.42
C GLU A 184 28.33 17.91 9.39
N ASP A 185 29.34 17.66 8.54
CA ASP A 185 29.85 18.59 7.53
C ASP A 185 29.81 18.08 6.07
N GLY A 186 29.12 16.96 5.82
CA GLY A 186 29.02 16.37 4.46
C GLY A 186 27.96 17.06 3.58
N PRO A 187 28.03 16.92 2.23
CA PRO A 187 27.05 17.51 1.31
C PRO A 187 25.60 17.06 1.57
N MET A 188 25.43 15.90 2.22
CA MET A 188 24.12 15.31 2.54
C MET A 188 23.65 15.57 3.98
N ALA A 189 24.41 16.33 4.77
CA ALA A 189 24.11 16.59 6.19
C ALA A 189 22.77 17.30 6.38
N GLN A 190 22.45 18.27 5.50
CA GLN A 190 21.17 18.99 5.53
C GLN A 190 19.98 18.08 5.20
N SER A 191 20.14 17.18 4.22
CA SER A 191 19.13 16.17 3.87
C SER A 191 18.88 15.19 5.02
N ALA A 192 19.95 14.73 5.68
CA ALA A 192 19.86 13.84 6.85
C ALA A 192 19.22 14.53 8.07
N ALA A 193 19.45 15.83 8.25
CA ALA A 193 18.89 16.60 9.36
C ALA A 193 17.35 16.69 9.32
N ARG A 194 16.74 16.79 8.12
CA ARG A 194 15.26 16.80 7.99
C ARG A 194 14.62 15.49 8.42
N LEU A 195 15.28 14.35 8.20
CA LEU A 195 14.83 13.05 8.70
C LEU A 195 14.81 13.00 10.24
N ARG A 196 15.60 13.87 10.90
CA ARG A 196 15.67 14.02 12.35
C ARG A 196 14.66 15.03 12.88
N GLU A 197 13.70 15.55 12.13
CA GLU A 197 12.69 16.46 12.71
C GLU A 197 11.70 15.73 13.65
N PRO A 198 11.21 16.36 14.74
CA PRO A 198 10.35 15.71 15.75
C PRO A 198 9.10 15.02 15.22
N ARG A 199 8.53 15.50 14.11
CA ARG A 199 7.40 14.86 13.40
C ARG A 199 7.80 13.49 12.81
N MET A 200 9.05 13.32 12.41
CA MET A 200 9.63 12.05 11.93
C MET A 200 10.33 11.24 13.04
N ARG A 201 10.69 11.82 14.21
CA ARG A 201 11.53 11.21 15.28
C ARG A 201 11.02 10.02 16.10
N ARG A 202 9.75 9.60 16.06
CA ARG A 202 9.29 8.43 16.88
C ARG A 202 9.77 7.06 16.32
N CYS A 203 11.01 6.98 15.82
CA CYS A 203 11.46 6.14 14.70
C CYS A 203 12.78 5.40 14.98
N CYS A 204 12.73 4.30 15.72
CA CYS A 204 13.62 3.17 15.45
C CYS A 204 13.16 1.94 16.24
N CYS A 205 12.54 0.95 15.59
CA CYS A 205 12.20 -0.33 16.23
C CYS A 205 13.39 -1.30 16.32
N CYS A 206 14.63 -0.84 16.07
CA CYS A 206 15.82 -1.69 16.29
C CYS A 206 15.99 -2.09 17.77
N CYS A 207 15.48 -1.28 18.71
CA CYS A 207 15.61 -1.55 20.15
C CYS A 207 14.65 -2.62 20.72
N ARG A 208 13.57 -3.01 20.03
CA ARG A 208 12.58 -3.95 20.63
C ARG A 208 12.94 -5.43 20.46
N GLN A 209 13.76 -5.77 19.47
CA GLN A 209 14.13 -7.17 19.17
C GLN A 209 15.19 -7.79 20.11
N ARG A 210 15.86 -7.02 20.98
CA ARG A 210 16.83 -7.59 21.94
C ARG A 210 16.24 -8.05 23.27
N ARG A 211 14.98 -7.75 23.61
CA ARG A 211 14.40 -8.20 24.90
C ARG A 211 13.96 -9.67 24.92
N HIS A 212 13.99 -10.39 23.80
CA HIS A 212 13.65 -11.81 23.76
C HIS A 212 14.80 -12.76 23.40
N LEU A 213 15.99 -12.25 23.04
CA LEU A 213 17.14 -13.10 22.68
C LEU A 213 18.43 -12.81 23.46
N ALA A 214 18.42 -11.90 24.43
CA ALA A 214 19.60 -11.62 25.26
C ALA A 214 19.75 -12.59 26.45
N MET A 215 19.90 -13.88 26.16
CA MET A 215 20.52 -14.86 27.06
C MET A 215 21.35 -15.84 26.23
N LYS A 216 22.44 -15.34 25.62
CA LYS A 216 23.69 -16.07 25.35
C LYS A 216 24.68 -15.13 24.64
N GLN A 217 25.90 -15.12 25.17
CA GLN A 217 27.10 -14.37 24.76
C GLN A 217 27.41 -14.63 23.26
N SER A 218 28.10 -13.79 22.47
CA SER A 218 29.34 -13.06 22.72
C SER A 218 29.56 -11.94 21.66
N SER A 219 30.62 -11.17 21.87
CA SER A 219 31.04 -9.92 21.23
C SER A 219 31.05 -9.84 19.70
N SER A 220 30.25 -8.93 19.17
CA SER A 220 30.60 -8.10 17.99
C SER A 220 29.85 -6.77 18.11
N ARG A 221 30.60 -5.68 18.29
CA ARG A 221 30.06 -4.33 18.48
C ARG A 221 29.57 -3.81 17.11
N CYS A 222 28.27 -3.52 17.01
CA CYS A 222 27.70 -2.78 15.88
C CYS A 222 27.64 -1.30 16.29
N SER A 223 28.46 -0.47 15.64
CA SER A 223 28.73 0.94 16.01
C SER A 223 27.73 1.96 15.44
N ILE A 224 26.43 1.65 15.36
CA ILE A 224 25.42 2.58 14.79
C ILE A 224 24.32 2.94 15.82
N CYS A 225 24.67 3.01 17.11
CA CYS A 225 23.78 3.57 18.12
C CYS A 225 24.56 4.30 19.21
N SER A 226 24.89 5.56 18.96
CA SER A 226 25.00 6.57 20.00
C SER A 226 24.43 7.86 19.43
N ILE A 227 23.19 8.15 19.81
CA ILE A 227 22.53 9.44 19.59
C ILE A 227 22.44 10.05 20.98
N HIS A 228 23.26 11.06 21.25
CA HIS A 228 22.94 12.12 22.21
C HIS A 228 22.34 13.28 21.45
#